data_AF-A0A7Y2NTT9-F1
#
_entry.id   AF-A0A7Y2NTT9-F1
#
_cell.length_a   1.000
_cell.length_b   1.000
_cell.length_c   1.000
_cell.angle_alpha   90.00
_cell.angle_beta   90.00
_cell.angle_gamma   90.00
#
_symmetry.space_group_name_H-M   'P 1'
#
loop_
_entity.id
_entity.type
_entity.pdbx_description
1 polymer ?
#
loop_
_entity_poly.entity_id
_entity_poly.type
_entity_poly.pdbx_seq_one_letter_code
_entity_poly.pdbx_strand_id
1 'polypeptide(L)'
;MNTDLLNLLKRCDTPTICNAIEVVQGKRGFAAFTHGTVLASAPEAGAMVGHAVTAKIAGVTPPEEDDATIRARRMEYYRRMAEAPKPSVAVIEDVDYPSCVGAYWGEVNTWVHKSFGMSGALTNGVMRDLGSLAPNFPVVAGSVGPSHGFVHVRENGTPVTIFG
;
A
#
# COMPACT_ATOMS: atom_id res chain seq x y z
N MET A 1 18.27 3.82 2.23
CA MET A 1 18.42 3.13 3.53
C MET A 1 19.61 2.17 3.42
N ASN A 2 20.52 2.13 4.40
CA ASN A 2 21.63 1.16 4.36
C ASN A 2 21.14 -0.25 4.73
N THR A 3 21.95 -1.26 4.41
CA THR A 3 21.60 -2.67 4.59
C THR A 3 21.40 -3.04 6.06
N ASP A 4 22.21 -2.50 6.97
CA ASP A 4 22.14 -2.83 8.40
C ASP A 4 20.83 -2.33 9.03
N LEU A 5 20.45 -1.09 8.74
CA LEU A 5 19.18 -0.51 9.19
C LEU A 5 18.00 -1.29 8.63
N LEU A 6 18.02 -1.63 7.34
CA LEU A 6 16.97 -2.45 6.72
C LEU A 6 16.82 -3.81 7.40
N ASN A 7 17.95 -4.50 7.65
CA ASN A 7 17.94 -5.81 8.30
C ASN A 7 17.44 -5.74 9.75
N LEU A 8 17.77 -4.66 10.47
CA LEU A 8 17.25 -4.41 11.82
C LEU A 8 15.74 -4.20 11.80
N LEU A 9 15.25 -3.28 10.94
CA LEU A 9 13.82 -2.98 10.83
C LEU A 9 12.99 -4.22 10.48
N LYS A 10 13.50 -5.10 9.63
CA LYS A 10 12.83 -6.37 9.26
C LYS A 10 12.67 -7.37 10.42
N ARG A 11 13.43 -7.21 11.51
CA ARG A 11 13.40 -8.08 12.70
C ARG A 11 12.55 -7.51 13.84
N CYS A 12 12.11 -6.26 13.73
CA CYS A 12 11.30 -5.61 14.73
C CYS A 12 9.81 -5.68 14.35
N ASP A 13 8.96 -5.90 15.35
CA ASP A 13 7.52 -5.72 15.17
C ASP A 13 7.15 -4.22 15.10
N THR A 14 5.97 -3.91 14.56
CA THR A 14 5.48 -2.53 14.44
C THR A 14 5.39 -1.80 15.79
N PRO A 15 4.90 -2.42 16.89
CA PRO A 15 4.90 -1.78 18.21
C PRO A 15 6.29 -1.38 18.71
N THR A 16 7.32 -2.20 18.47
CA THR A 16 8.71 -1.88 18.81
C THR A 16 9.19 -0.64 18.07
N ILE A 17 8.83 -0.50 16.79
CA ILE A 17 9.13 0.70 16.01
C ILE A 17 8.40 1.93 16.58
N CYS A 18 7.11 1.80 16.92
CA CYS A 18 6.34 2.88 17.55
C CYS A 18 6.99 3.35 18.87
N ASN A 19 7.39 2.41 19.73
CA ASN A 19 8.08 2.72 20.98
C ASN A 19 9.42 3.45 20.73
N ALA A 20 10.18 3.01 19.72
CA ALA A 20 11.44 3.67 19.35
C ALA A 20 11.23 5.11 18.86
N ILE A 21 10.14 5.38 18.14
CA ILE A 21 9.79 6.75 17.70
C ILE A 21 9.54 7.67 18.90
N GLU A 22 8.83 7.21 19.93
CA GLU A 22 8.62 8.01 21.15
C GLU A 22 9.94 8.37 21.84
N VAL A 23 10.88 7.41 21.92
CA VAL A 23 12.22 7.63 22.47
C VAL A 23 12.98 8.69 21.67
N VAL A 24 12.98 8.59 20.33
CA VAL A 24 13.67 9.54 19.44
C VAL A 24 13.05 10.94 19.51
N GLN A 25 11.72 11.03 19.65
CA GLN A 25 11.02 12.31 19.77
C GLN A 25 11.10 12.92 21.18
N GLY A 26 11.53 12.15 22.18
CA GLY A 26 11.59 12.60 23.58
C GLY A 26 10.22 12.86 24.22
N LYS A 27 9.12 12.39 23.61
CA LYS A 27 7.75 12.55 24.12
C LYS A 27 6.86 11.38 23.72
N ARG A 28 5.83 11.16 24.53
CA ARG A 28 4.79 10.16 24.27
C ARG A 28 3.67 10.72 23.38
N GLY A 29 2.94 9.83 22.72
CA GLY A 29 1.69 10.17 22.05
C GLY A 29 1.86 10.80 20.66
N PHE A 30 2.85 10.38 19.89
CA PHE A 30 2.85 10.65 18.45
C PHE A 30 1.63 9.94 17.81
N ALA A 31 1.05 10.51 16.75
CA ALA A 31 -0.18 10.01 16.11
C ALA A 31 0.04 9.58 14.65
N ALA A 32 1.29 9.30 14.26
CA ALA A 32 1.67 8.91 12.90
C ALA A 32 1.69 7.38 12.75
N PHE A 33 0.56 6.74 13.01
CA PHE A 33 0.35 5.29 12.87
C PHE A 33 -1.11 5.01 12.55
N THR A 34 -1.40 3.85 11.97
CA THR A 34 -2.77 3.45 11.60
C THR A 34 -3.63 3.21 12.84
N HIS A 35 -4.80 3.85 12.93
CA HIS A 35 -5.75 3.66 14.04
C HIS A 35 -6.80 2.57 13.77
N GLY A 36 -7.00 2.20 12.51
CA GLY A 36 -7.95 1.16 12.09
C GLY A 36 -7.37 -0.25 12.18
N THR A 37 -8.23 -1.25 12.35
CA THR A 37 -7.85 -2.65 12.18
C THR A 37 -7.61 -2.94 10.70
N VAL A 38 -6.51 -3.63 10.41
CA VAL A 38 -6.11 -4.03 9.06
C VAL A 38 -6.11 -5.54 8.92
N LEU A 39 -6.24 -6.02 7.70
CA LEU A 39 -6.07 -7.42 7.31
C LEU A 39 -4.75 -7.57 6.56
N ALA A 40 -4.00 -8.62 6.87
CA ALA A 40 -2.79 -8.99 6.15
C ALA A 40 -3.03 -10.25 5.31
N SER A 41 -2.65 -10.22 4.04
CA SER A 41 -2.81 -11.35 3.13
C SER A 41 -1.86 -12.52 3.42
N ALA A 42 -0.74 -12.24 4.10
CA ALA A 42 0.26 -13.23 4.53
C ALA A 42 0.85 -12.78 5.89
N PRO A 43 0.12 -12.95 7.01
CA PRO A 43 0.56 -12.52 8.35
C PRO A 43 1.93 -13.07 8.76
N GLU A 44 2.30 -14.24 8.25
CA GLU A 44 3.57 -14.93 8.48
C GLU A 44 4.75 -14.40 7.63
N ALA A 45 4.51 -13.49 6.67
CA ALA A 45 5.54 -12.95 5.79
C ALA A 45 6.55 -12.02 6.49
N GLY A 46 6.33 -11.69 7.77
CA GLY A 46 7.17 -10.80 8.56
C GLY A 46 6.96 -9.31 8.23
N ALA A 47 7.85 -8.47 8.75
CA ALA A 47 7.73 -7.01 8.62
C ALA A 47 8.01 -6.53 7.18
N MET A 48 7.04 -5.82 6.61
CA MET A 48 7.19 -5.10 5.34
C MET A 48 7.88 -3.76 5.58
N VAL A 49 9.06 -3.55 4.98
CA VAL A 49 9.88 -2.34 5.17
C VAL A 49 10.33 -1.79 3.82
N GLY A 50 10.10 -0.50 3.58
CA GLY A 50 10.60 0.18 2.38
C GLY A 50 10.21 1.64 2.30
N HIS A 51 10.73 2.32 1.28
CA HIS A 51 10.33 3.68 0.93
C HIS A 51 8.88 3.69 0.41
N ALA A 52 8.04 4.56 0.96
CA ALA A 52 6.65 4.70 0.53
C ALA A 52 6.59 5.27 -0.89
N VAL A 53 5.83 4.61 -1.77
CA VAL A 53 5.46 5.12 -3.09
C VAL A 53 3.96 5.27 -3.09
N THR A 54 3.49 6.52 -3.18
CA THR A 54 2.10 6.86 -2.89
C THR A 54 1.28 7.07 -4.16
N ALA A 55 0.01 6.71 -4.09
CA ALA A 55 -1.00 7.09 -5.06
C ALA A 55 -2.39 7.06 -4.40
N LYS A 56 -3.37 7.68 -5.05
CA LYS A 56 -4.78 7.60 -4.67
C LYS A 56 -5.57 6.86 -5.74
N ILE A 57 -6.55 6.06 -5.34
CA ILE A 57 -7.49 5.34 -6.19
C ILE A 57 -8.93 5.63 -5.77
N ALA A 58 -9.88 5.37 -6.66
CA ALA A 58 -11.32 5.32 -6.37
C ALA A 58 -11.92 4.18 -7.22
N GLY A 59 -13.02 3.59 -6.78
CA GLY A 59 -13.70 2.49 -7.47
C GLY A 59 -15.21 2.37 -7.26
N VAL A 60 -15.83 3.21 -6.43
CA VAL A 60 -17.30 3.24 -6.23
C VAL A 60 -18.01 3.76 -7.48
N THR A 61 -17.53 4.85 -8.06
CA THR A 61 -18.09 5.45 -9.28
C THR A 61 -17.14 5.30 -10.47
N PRO A 62 -17.66 5.26 -11.71
CA PRO A 62 -16.82 5.28 -12.91
C PRO A 62 -16.01 6.59 -12.98
N PRO A 63 -14.82 6.57 -13.62
CA PRO A 63 -14.08 7.80 -13.88
C PRO A 63 -14.90 8.75 -14.76
N GLU A 64 -14.87 10.04 -14.43
CA GLU A 64 -15.52 11.11 -15.22
C GLU A 64 -14.60 11.67 -16.31
N GLU A 65 -13.29 11.45 -16.18
CA GLU A 65 -12.27 11.92 -17.11
C GLU A 65 -12.17 11.00 -18.34
N ASP A 66 -11.61 11.53 -19.42
CA ASP A 66 -11.46 10.78 -20.66
C ASP A 66 -10.45 9.62 -20.54
N ASP A 67 -10.65 8.60 -21.39
CA ASP A 67 -9.85 7.38 -21.42
C ASP A 67 -8.35 7.63 -21.59
N ALA A 68 -7.94 8.65 -22.36
CA ALA A 68 -6.53 8.91 -22.61
C ALA A 68 -5.84 9.45 -21.35
N THR A 69 -6.51 10.35 -20.63
CA THR A 69 -6.07 10.85 -19.32
C THR A 69 -5.94 9.71 -18.30
N ILE A 70 -6.95 8.84 -18.18
CA ILE A 70 -6.90 7.69 -17.26
C ILE A 70 -5.75 6.74 -17.60
N ARG A 71 -5.54 6.43 -18.88
CA ARG A 71 -4.45 5.56 -19.33
C ARG A 71 -3.09 6.17 -19.04
N ALA A 72 -2.89 7.45 -19.36
CA ALA A 72 -1.63 8.15 -19.11
C ALA A 72 -1.28 8.14 -17.61
N ARG A 73 -2.27 8.44 -16.75
CA ARG A 73 -2.08 8.41 -15.29
C ARG A 73 -1.74 7.03 -14.76
N ARG A 74 -2.38 5.97 -15.27
CA ARG A 74 -2.08 4.59 -14.89
C ARG A 74 -0.67 4.16 -15.34
N MET A 75 -0.21 4.62 -16.51
CA MET A 75 1.16 4.34 -16.95
C MET A 75 2.19 5.06 -16.08
N GLU A 76 1.93 6.32 -15.71
CA GLU A 76 2.78 7.05 -14.76
C GLU A 76 2.81 6.37 -13.39
N TYR A 77 1.67 5.85 -12.91
CA TYR A 77 1.61 5.05 -11.69
C TYR A 77 2.60 3.88 -11.73
N TYR A 78 2.53 3.03 -12.76
CA TYR A 78 3.43 1.87 -12.86
C TYR A 78 4.89 2.27 -13.01
N ARG A 79 5.17 3.34 -13.77
CA ARG A 79 6.52 3.88 -13.93
C ARG A 79 7.11 4.29 -12.59
N ARG A 80 6.36 5.00 -11.74
CA ARG A 80 6.80 5.39 -10.39
C ARG A 80 7.05 4.20 -9.49
N MET A 81 6.18 3.18 -9.53
CA MET A 81 6.35 1.95 -8.76
C MET A 81 7.62 1.19 -9.17
N ALA A 82 7.90 1.13 -10.47
CA ALA A 82 9.10 0.51 -11.02
C ALA A 82 10.38 1.26 -10.61
N GLU A 83 10.41 2.57 -10.80
CA GLU A 83 11.62 3.39 -10.63
C GLU A 83 11.93 3.79 -9.17
N ALA A 84 11.00 3.59 -8.23
CA ALA A 84 11.21 3.99 -6.84
C ALA A 84 12.44 3.34 -6.19
N PRO A 85 13.18 4.04 -5.31
CA PRO A 85 14.28 3.47 -4.54
C PRO A 85 13.87 2.18 -3.84
N LYS A 86 14.72 1.14 -3.92
CA LYS A 86 14.45 -0.16 -3.30
C LYS A 86 15.17 -0.30 -1.95
N PRO A 87 14.55 -0.98 -0.96
CA PRO A 87 13.20 -1.54 -0.99
C PRO A 87 12.13 -0.44 -0.97
N SER A 88 11.00 -0.67 -1.63
CA SER A 88 9.83 0.21 -1.63
C SER A 88 8.54 -0.54 -1.31
N VAL A 89 7.56 0.21 -0.80
CA VAL A 89 6.21 -0.27 -0.46
C VAL A 89 5.20 0.59 -1.20
N ALA A 90 4.21 -0.03 -1.85
CA ALA A 90 3.10 0.70 -2.44
C ALA A 90 2.16 1.13 -1.31
N VAL A 91 2.01 2.43 -1.09
CA VAL A 91 1.14 2.98 -0.03
C VAL A 91 -0.01 3.73 -0.70
N ILE A 92 -1.13 3.05 -0.86
CA ILE A 92 -2.22 3.48 -1.75
C ILE A 92 -3.46 3.80 -0.95
N GLU A 93 -3.92 5.04 -1.04
CA GLU A 93 -5.21 5.46 -0.45
C GLU A 93 -6.34 5.22 -1.44
N ASP A 94 -7.36 4.50 -1.00
CA ASP A 94 -8.67 4.48 -1.62
C ASP A 94 -9.50 5.61 -1.03
N VAL A 95 -9.83 6.62 -1.86
CA VAL A 95 -10.55 7.82 -1.42
C VAL A 95 -12.03 7.55 -1.17
N ASP A 96 -12.53 6.37 -1.51
CA ASP A 96 -13.89 5.94 -1.20
C ASP A 96 -14.05 5.47 0.26
N TYR A 97 -12.97 5.46 1.04
CA TYR A 97 -13.00 5.09 2.45
C TYR A 97 -14.01 5.94 3.26
N PRO A 98 -14.84 5.33 4.13
CA PRO A 98 -14.82 3.93 4.58
C PRO A 98 -15.65 2.94 3.75
N SER A 99 -16.17 3.36 2.59
CA SER A 99 -17.08 2.57 1.74
C SER A 99 -16.39 1.97 0.52
N CYS A 100 -15.11 1.62 0.62
CA CYS A 100 -14.33 1.04 -0.47
C CYS A 100 -14.96 -0.28 -0.97
N VAL A 101 -15.22 -0.39 -2.27
CA VAL A 101 -15.78 -1.61 -2.90
C VAL A 101 -14.89 -2.18 -4.00
N GLY A 102 -13.99 -1.38 -4.57
CA GLY A 102 -13.15 -1.75 -5.69
C GLY A 102 -11.81 -2.32 -5.24
N ALA A 103 -11.61 -3.63 -5.39
CA ALA A 103 -10.32 -4.25 -5.10
C ALA A 103 -9.28 -3.91 -6.16
N TYR A 104 -8.34 -3.02 -5.81
CA TYR A 104 -7.13 -2.78 -6.59
C TYR A 104 -6.12 -3.92 -6.44
N TRP A 105 -6.04 -4.50 -5.24
CA TRP A 105 -5.05 -5.52 -4.91
C TRP A 105 -5.60 -6.92 -5.12
N GLY A 106 -5.15 -7.58 -6.19
CA GLY A 106 -5.44 -8.97 -6.50
C GLY A 106 -4.26 -9.62 -7.20
N GLU A 107 -4.49 -10.76 -7.88
CA GLU A 107 -3.46 -11.52 -8.57
C GLU A 107 -2.58 -10.61 -9.46
N VAL A 108 -3.19 -9.92 -10.41
CA VAL A 108 -2.46 -9.12 -11.42
C VAL A 108 -1.58 -8.06 -10.77
N ASN A 109 -2.14 -7.22 -9.88
CA ASN A 109 -1.38 -6.13 -9.28
C ASN A 109 -0.28 -6.64 -8.35
N THR A 110 -0.49 -7.71 -7.59
CA THR A 110 0.60 -8.25 -6.75
C THR A 110 1.75 -8.81 -7.56
N TRP A 111 1.49 -9.50 -8.68
CA TRP A 111 2.55 -9.99 -9.56
C TRP A 111 3.30 -8.87 -10.28
N VAL A 112 2.59 -7.85 -10.76
CA VAL A 112 3.20 -6.67 -11.40
C VAL A 112 4.09 -5.91 -10.41
N HIS A 113 3.60 -5.62 -9.20
CA HIS A 113 4.40 -4.85 -8.23
C HIS A 113 5.56 -5.67 -7.65
N LYS A 114 5.39 -6.98 -7.51
CA LYS A 114 6.50 -7.88 -7.16
C LYS A 114 7.58 -7.89 -8.23
N SER A 115 7.23 -7.89 -9.53
CA SER A 115 8.22 -7.87 -10.61
C SER A 115 9.01 -6.55 -10.65
N PHE A 116 8.45 -5.47 -10.13
CA PHE A 116 9.17 -4.21 -9.86
C PHE A 116 10.08 -4.26 -8.62
N GLY A 117 10.22 -5.40 -7.93
CA GLY A 117 11.06 -5.56 -6.75
C GLY A 117 10.54 -4.84 -5.50
N MET A 118 9.24 -4.51 -5.45
CA MET A 118 8.62 -3.90 -4.27
C MET A 118 8.39 -4.95 -3.17
N SER A 119 8.40 -4.51 -1.91
CA SER A 119 8.32 -5.36 -0.73
C SER A 119 6.89 -5.71 -0.28
N GLY A 120 5.89 -5.09 -0.89
CA GLY A 120 4.47 -5.33 -0.61
C GLY A 120 3.63 -4.07 -0.78
N ALA A 121 2.40 -4.12 -0.28
CA ALA A 121 1.43 -3.03 -0.38
C ALA A 121 0.71 -2.75 0.94
N LEU A 122 0.41 -1.48 1.19
CA LEU A 122 -0.42 -0.99 2.28
C LEU A 122 -1.55 -0.13 1.68
N THR A 123 -2.79 -0.40 2.06
CA THR A 123 -3.95 0.38 1.62
C THR A 123 -5.05 0.42 2.68
N ASN A 124 -5.86 1.48 2.68
CA ASN A 124 -7.16 1.51 3.36
C ASN A 124 -8.30 0.91 2.51
N GLY A 125 -8.03 0.54 1.26
CA GLY A 125 -8.96 -0.07 0.34
C GLY A 125 -9.04 -1.59 0.43
N VAL A 126 -9.43 -2.20 -0.68
CA VAL A 126 -9.86 -3.60 -0.76
C VAL A 126 -8.81 -4.48 -1.43
N MET A 127 -8.62 -5.70 -0.90
CA MET A 127 -7.86 -6.78 -1.56
C MET A 127 -8.77 -7.96 -1.95
N ARG A 128 -8.30 -8.82 -2.86
CA ARG A 128 -9.03 -9.98 -3.40
C ARG A 128 -8.09 -11.10 -3.84
N ASP A 129 -8.65 -12.19 -4.35
CA ASP A 129 -7.90 -13.31 -4.95
C ASP A 129 -6.82 -13.89 -4.01
N LEU A 130 -7.13 -14.04 -2.71
CA LEU A 130 -6.14 -14.38 -1.67
C LEU A 130 -5.30 -15.63 -1.98
N GLY A 131 -5.87 -16.62 -2.68
CA GLY A 131 -5.17 -17.84 -3.09
C GLY A 131 -4.23 -17.68 -4.31
N SER A 132 -4.30 -16.55 -5.01
CA SER A 132 -3.54 -16.28 -6.24
C SER A 132 -2.60 -15.07 -6.11
N LEU A 133 -2.50 -14.47 -4.93
CA LEU A 133 -1.57 -13.36 -4.69
C LEU A 133 -0.13 -13.81 -4.88
N ALA A 134 0.71 -12.90 -5.37
CA ALA A 134 2.12 -13.21 -5.59
C ALA A 134 2.83 -13.57 -4.26
N PRO A 135 3.55 -14.71 -4.19
CA PRO A 135 4.21 -15.11 -2.95
C PRO A 135 5.31 -14.11 -2.57
N ASN A 136 5.57 -13.92 -1.29
CA ASN A 136 6.53 -12.92 -0.77
C ASN A 136 6.19 -11.46 -1.15
N PHE A 137 4.92 -11.18 -1.44
CA PHE A 137 4.38 -9.83 -1.62
C PHE A 137 3.14 -9.67 -0.73
N PRO A 138 3.31 -9.38 0.57
CA PRO A 138 2.17 -9.19 1.46
C PRO A 138 1.38 -7.93 1.07
N VAL A 139 0.06 -8.02 1.18
CA VAL A 139 -0.86 -6.88 1.09
C VAL A 139 -1.48 -6.68 2.46
N VAL A 140 -1.40 -5.46 2.99
CA VAL A 140 -2.12 -5.01 4.18
C VAL A 140 -3.24 -4.09 3.71
N ALA A 141 -4.49 -4.47 3.97
CA ALA A 141 -5.69 -3.81 3.44
C ALA A 141 -6.78 -3.61 4.49
N GLY A 142 -7.77 -2.77 4.19
CA GLY A 142 -8.93 -2.55 5.07
C GLY A 142 -9.98 -3.64 5.02
N SER A 143 -10.13 -4.28 3.87
CA SER A 143 -11.15 -5.30 3.68
C SER A 143 -10.78 -6.29 2.57
N VAL A 144 -11.53 -7.39 2.51
CA VAL A 144 -11.51 -8.34 1.39
C VAL A 144 -12.82 -8.19 0.63
N GLY A 145 -12.73 -8.10 -0.70
CA GLY A 145 -13.91 -7.96 -1.55
C GLY A 145 -13.77 -8.74 -2.86
N PRO A 146 -14.88 -9.02 -3.56
CA PRO A 146 -14.86 -9.90 -4.73
C PRO A 146 -14.60 -9.17 -6.06
N SER A 147 -14.88 -7.86 -6.14
CA SER A 147 -14.92 -7.11 -7.39
C SER A 147 -13.82 -6.07 -7.48
N HIS A 148 -13.37 -5.77 -8.69
CA HIS A 148 -12.51 -4.60 -8.95
C HIS A 148 -13.32 -3.29 -9.03
N GLY A 149 -14.66 -3.38 -9.14
CA GLY A 149 -15.52 -2.19 -9.32
C GLY A 149 -15.05 -1.33 -10.49
N PHE A 150 -15.04 -0.02 -10.30
CA PHE A 150 -14.49 0.94 -11.26
C PHE A 150 -13.06 1.36 -10.94
N VAL A 151 -12.29 0.52 -10.23
CA VAL A 151 -11.03 0.96 -9.63
C VAL A 151 -10.07 1.60 -10.63
N HIS A 152 -9.69 2.85 -10.37
CA HIS A 152 -8.80 3.64 -11.20
C HIS A 152 -7.92 4.56 -10.35
N VAL A 153 -6.75 4.91 -10.89
CA VAL A 153 -5.85 5.87 -10.24
C VAL A 153 -6.42 7.28 -10.39
N ARG A 154 -6.41 8.03 -9.30
CA ARG A 154 -6.84 9.43 -9.20
C ARG A 154 -5.65 10.38 -9.13
N GLU A 155 -4.68 10.07 -8.29
CA GLU A 155 -3.48 10.90 -8.07
C GLU A 155 -2.24 10.04 -7.92
N ASN A 156 -1.08 10.55 -8.35
CA ASN A 156 0.21 9.88 -8.26
C ASN A 156 1.19 10.71 -7.42
N GLY A 157 1.86 10.11 -6.44
CA GLY A 157 2.92 10.76 -5.66
C GLY A 157 2.45 11.90 -4.75
N THR A 158 1.16 11.97 -4.45
CA THR A 158 0.60 12.92 -3.50
C THR A 158 0.60 12.35 -2.08
N PRO A 159 0.50 13.18 -1.04
CA PRO A 159 0.26 12.71 0.32
C PRO A 159 -1.00 11.86 0.40
N VAL A 160 -0.95 10.80 1.20
CA VAL A 160 -2.03 9.83 1.38
C VAL A 160 -2.36 9.65 2.86
N THR A 161 -3.61 9.30 3.16
CA THR A 161 -4.08 8.98 4.52
C THR A 161 -4.54 7.53 4.60
N ILE A 162 -3.97 6.75 5.52
CA ILE A 162 -4.29 5.33 5.70
C ILE A 162 -4.69 5.09 7.16
N PHE A 163 -6.00 5.01 7.42
CA PHE A 163 -6.58 4.78 8.75
C PHE A 163 -6.16 5.76 9.87
N GLY A 164 -5.78 6.99 9.54
CA GLY A 164 -5.30 7.98 10.52
C GLY A 164 -4.24 8.88 9.92
#